data_AF-A0A9P5DY81-F1
#
_entry.id   AF-A0A9P5DY81-F1
#
_cell.length_a   1.000
_cell.length_b   1.000
_cell.length_c   1.000
_cell.angle_alpha   90.00
_cell.angle_beta   90.00
_cell.angle_gamma   90.00
#
_symmetry.space_group_name_H-M   'P 1'
#
loop_
_entity.id
_entity.type
_entity.pdbx_description
1 polymer ?
#
loop_
_entity_poly.entity_id
_entity_poly.type
_entity_poly.pdbx_seq_one_letter_code
_entity_poly.pdbx_strand_id
1 'polypeptide(L)'
;MVEQIFTQEAVEKLQPYIQKTVDDLLEDLKQKRGADGPVHLAKIFALPVPSYIIYTIFGAPFHDLDKLCTEQVKPRNIEKADAVQISFLLLVASNATMVNMIALAIKRTAKEDVEISGKLIRANTGVIASNQSANRHEDVLKNPDQFDMDCKGLVEDALGFGFGDRCIAEHLAKTEPPTVFDTY
;
A
#
# COMPACT_ATOMS: atom_id res chain seq x y z
N MET A 1 -16.66 -3.84 13.24
CA MET A 1 -16.75 -2.48 13.83
C MET A 1 -15.87 -1.49 13.06
N VAL A 2 -14.64 -1.83 12.68
CA VAL A 2 -13.75 -0.95 11.88
C VAL A 2 -14.05 -0.99 10.37
N GLU A 3 -14.47 -2.14 9.83
CA GLU A 3 -14.76 -2.32 8.38
C GLU A 3 -15.78 -1.33 7.81
N GLN A 4 -16.77 -0.93 8.62
CA GLN A 4 -17.81 0.01 8.18
C GLN A 4 -17.26 1.39 7.82
N ILE A 5 -16.07 1.74 8.30
CA ILE A 5 -15.39 3.01 8.03
C ILE A 5 -14.76 3.02 6.62
N PHE A 6 -14.45 1.85 6.06
CA PHE A 6 -13.74 1.70 4.80
C PHE A 6 -14.60 1.10 3.68
N THR A 7 -15.93 1.05 3.87
CA THR A 7 -16.84 0.70 2.78
C THR A 7 -16.76 1.73 1.66
N GLN A 8 -17.10 1.34 0.44
CA GLN A 8 -17.13 2.25 -0.69
C GLN A 8 -17.96 3.52 -0.39
N GLU A 9 -19.16 3.37 0.17
CA GLU A 9 -20.03 4.51 0.53
C GLU A 9 -19.38 5.44 1.57
N ALA A 10 -18.65 4.89 2.54
CA ALA A 10 -17.94 5.70 3.54
C ALA A 10 -16.76 6.46 2.91
N VAL A 11 -16.01 5.81 2.02
CA VAL A 11 -14.89 6.42 1.29
C VAL A 11 -15.37 7.53 0.34
N GLU A 12 -16.48 7.32 -0.37
CA GLU A 12 -17.07 8.34 -1.25
C GLU A 12 -17.44 9.62 -0.49
N LYS A 13 -17.91 9.50 0.75
CA LYS A 13 -18.18 10.66 1.62
C LYS A 13 -16.92 11.42 2.04
N LEU A 14 -15.76 10.76 2.04
CA LEU A 14 -14.46 11.38 2.35
C LEU A 14 -13.84 12.09 1.14
N GLN A 15 -14.35 11.86 -0.08
CA GLN A 15 -13.78 12.42 -1.31
C GLN A 15 -13.50 13.94 -1.26
N PRO A 16 -14.41 14.79 -0.75
CA PRO A 16 -14.14 16.23 -0.66
C PRO A 16 -12.97 16.56 0.26
N TYR A 17 -12.78 15.77 1.33
CA TYR A 17 -11.67 15.95 2.25
C TYR A 17 -10.35 15.45 1.67
N ILE A 18 -10.36 14.32 0.96
CA ILE A 18 -9.20 13.80 0.23
C ILE A 18 -8.72 14.85 -0.79
N GLN A 19 -9.63 15.40 -1.60
CA GLN A 19 -9.32 16.46 -2.57
C GLN A 19 -8.71 17.69 -1.88
N LYS A 20 -9.37 18.20 -0.82
CA LYS A 20 -8.87 19.36 -0.08
C LYS A 20 -7.47 19.12 0.48
N THR A 21 -7.20 17.92 0.99
CA THR A 21 -5.88 17.54 1.54
C THR A 21 -4.80 17.57 0.46
N VAL A 22 -5.12 17.06 -0.73
CA VAL A 22 -4.23 17.12 -1.90
C VAL A 22 -3.99 18.57 -2.32
N ASP A 23 -5.05 19.36 -2.46
CA ASP A 23 -4.98 20.77 -2.86
C ASP A 23 -4.11 21.60 -1.89
N ASP A 24 -4.38 21.48 -0.58
CA ASP A 24 -3.63 22.20 0.45
C ASP A 24 -2.13 21.85 0.40
N LEU A 25 -1.79 20.57 0.22
CA LEU A 25 -0.40 20.12 0.13
C LEU A 25 0.29 20.57 -1.16
N LEU A 26 -0.43 20.65 -2.28
CA LEU A 26 0.08 21.21 -3.53
C LEU A 26 0.28 22.73 -3.45
N GLU A 27 -0.62 23.46 -2.80
CA GLU A 27 -0.43 24.90 -2.55
C GLU A 27 0.75 25.16 -1.61
N ASP A 28 0.90 24.37 -0.55
CA ASP A 28 2.07 24.41 0.32
C ASP A 28 3.37 24.13 -0.44
N LEU A 29 3.34 23.17 -1.36
CA LEU A 29 4.47 22.86 -2.24
C LEU A 29 4.82 24.07 -3.13
N LYS A 30 3.82 24.75 -3.70
CA LYS A 30 4.00 25.97 -4.52
C LYS A 30 4.59 27.11 -3.69
N GLN A 31 4.08 27.34 -2.47
CA GLN A 31 4.50 28.44 -1.60
C GLN A 31 5.89 28.24 -0.98
N LYS A 32 6.22 27.01 -0.57
CA LYS A 32 7.52 26.69 0.04
C LYS A 32 8.64 26.60 -0.99
N ARG A 33 8.32 26.63 -2.28
CA ARG A 33 9.31 26.70 -3.36
C ARG A 33 9.61 28.14 -3.74
N GLY A 34 10.86 28.55 -3.52
CA GLY A 34 11.52 29.50 -4.41
C GLY A 34 11.84 28.81 -5.74
N ALA A 35 11.04 29.09 -6.76
CA ALA A 35 11.16 28.82 -8.20
C ALA A 35 11.90 27.57 -8.76
N ASP A 36 13.12 27.16 -8.37
CA ASP A 36 13.96 26.33 -9.29
C ASP A 36 14.77 25.15 -8.69
N GLY A 37 14.50 24.71 -7.46
CA GLY A 37 15.24 23.57 -6.84
C GLY A 37 14.64 22.17 -7.10
N PRO A 38 15.37 21.06 -6.91
CA PRO A 38 14.75 19.74 -6.77
C PRO A 38 13.93 19.65 -5.47
N VAL A 39 12.83 18.88 -5.47
CA VAL A 39 12.07 18.54 -4.24
C VAL A 39 12.01 17.04 -4.01
N HIS A 40 11.98 16.69 -2.73
CA HIS A 40 11.70 15.34 -2.28
C HIS A 40 10.18 15.11 -2.18
N LEU A 41 9.52 14.89 -3.32
CA LEU A 41 8.05 14.77 -3.41
C LEU A 41 7.48 13.74 -2.42
N ALA A 42 8.17 12.60 -2.23
CA ALA A 42 7.71 11.59 -1.28
C ALA A 42 7.58 12.13 0.16
N LYS A 43 8.51 12.96 0.62
CA LYS A 43 8.52 13.47 2.00
C LYS A 43 7.48 14.56 2.21
N ILE A 44 7.34 15.44 1.22
CA ILE A 44 6.57 16.69 1.37
C ILE A 44 5.14 16.58 0.84
N PHE A 45 4.83 15.52 0.09
CA PHE A 45 3.53 15.33 -0.54
C PHE A 45 3.01 13.89 -0.41
N ALA A 46 3.72 12.90 -0.97
CA ALA A 46 3.17 11.53 -1.08
C ALA A 46 3.00 10.81 0.27
N LEU A 47 3.88 11.05 1.26
CA LEU A 47 3.71 10.52 2.62
C LEU A 47 2.65 11.31 3.43
N PRO A 48 2.62 12.65 3.39
CA PRO A 48 1.58 13.43 4.05
C PRO A 48 0.14 13.13 3.62
N VAL A 49 -0.15 12.96 2.32
CA VAL A 49 -1.51 12.74 1.80
C VAL A 49 -2.24 11.60 2.55
N PRO A 50 -1.79 10.33 2.48
CA PRO A 50 -2.48 9.23 3.16
C PRO A 50 -2.42 9.37 4.70
N SER A 51 -1.39 10.01 5.24
CA SER A 51 -1.23 10.21 6.69
C SER A 51 -2.31 11.15 7.25
N TYR A 52 -2.57 12.27 6.59
CA TYR A 52 -3.62 13.21 7.02
C TYR A 52 -5.02 12.61 6.89
N ILE A 53 -5.26 11.86 5.80
CA ILE A 53 -6.53 11.18 5.55
C ILE A 53 -6.79 10.13 6.63
N ILE A 54 -5.86 9.19 6.85
CA ILE A 54 -6.07 8.11 7.81
C ILE A 54 -6.14 8.60 9.25
N TYR A 55 -5.45 9.68 9.60
CA TYR A 55 -5.51 10.25 10.95
C TYR A 55 -6.84 10.94 11.21
N THR A 56 -7.39 11.59 10.18
CA THR A 56 -8.74 12.16 10.26
C THR A 56 -9.79 11.09 10.45
N ILE A 57 -9.67 9.97 9.71
CA ILE A 57 -10.56 8.81 9.85
C ILE A 57 -10.51 8.26 11.28
N PHE A 58 -9.33 8.16 11.88
CA PHE A 58 -9.17 7.66 13.25
C PHE A 58 -9.35 8.71 14.35
N GLY A 59 -9.55 9.98 14.00
CA GLY A 59 -9.63 11.09 14.97
C GLY A 59 -8.32 11.34 15.72
N ALA A 60 -7.18 10.93 15.14
CA ALA A 60 -5.87 11.11 15.75
C ALA A 60 -5.41 12.58 15.67
N PRO A 61 -4.82 13.14 16.73
CA PRO A 61 -4.32 14.51 16.70
C PRO A 61 -3.11 14.64 15.77
N PHE A 62 -3.14 15.61 14.84
CA PHE A 62 -2.08 15.80 13.84
C PHE A 62 -0.70 16.14 14.43
N HIS A 63 -0.62 16.71 15.63
CA HIS A 63 0.68 16.96 16.27
C HIS A 63 1.41 15.68 16.67
N ASP A 64 0.71 14.54 16.74
CA ASP A 64 1.30 13.24 17.02
C ASP A 64 1.82 12.53 15.76
N LEU A 65 1.62 13.07 14.55
CA LEU A 65 2.07 12.44 13.29
C LEU A 65 3.56 12.12 13.27
N ASP A 66 4.40 13.12 13.54
CA ASP A 66 5.85 12.93 13.53
C ASP A 66 6.28 11.93 14.62
N LYS A 67 5.61 11.99 15.78
CA LYS A 67 5.84 11.07 16.88
C LYS A 67 5.44 9.63 16.53
N LEU A 68 4.27 9.41 15.94
CA LEU A 68 3.75 8.09 15.61
C LEU A 68 4.57 7.44 14.47
N CYS A 69 4.91 8.21 13.44
CA CYS A 69 5.79 7.73 12.37
C CYS A 69 7.21 7.41 12.89
N THR A 70 7.78 8.25 13.76
CA THR A 70 9.13 8.02 14.30
C THR A 70 9.17 6.94 15.38
N GLU A 71 8.13 6.78 16.19
CA GLU A 71 8.06 5.75 17.23
C GLU A 71 7.93 4.33 16.67
N GLN A 72 7.31 4.16 15.50
CA GLN A 72 7.24 2.86 14.81
C GLN A 72 8.61 2.35 14.36
N VAL A 73 9.56 3.24 14.05
CA VAL A 73 10.93 2.88 13.63
C VAL A 73 11.95 2.88 14.77
N LYS A 74 11.54 3.14 16.02
CA LYS A 74 12.45 3.07 17.17
C LYS A 74 12.81 1.60 17.48
N PRO A 75 14.11 1.26 17.59
CA PRO A 75 14.52 -0.06 18.06
C PRO A 75 13.90 -0.33 19.44
N ARG A 76 13.07 -1.37 19.53
CA ARG A 76 12.18 -1.83 20.65
C ARG A 76 10.69 -1.81 20.33
N ASN A 77 10.24 -1.04 19.34
CA ASN A 77 8.86 -1.09 18.81
C ASN A 77 8.76 -1.87 17.50
N ILE A 78 9.90 -2.32 16.95
CA ILE A 78 9.99 -3.18 15.78
C ILE A 78 10.05 -4.62 16.28
N GLU A 79 9.00 -5.40 16.07
CA GLU A 79 9.01 -6.83 16.39
C GLU A 79 9.95 -7.57 15.42
N LYS A 80 10.32 -8.82 15.78
CA LYS A 80 11.12 -9.67 14.89
C LYS A 80 10.45 -9.85 13.52
N ALA A 81 9.12 -9.88 13.48
CA ALA A 81 8.35 -9.97 12.25
C ALA A 81 8.51 -8.70 11.38
N ASP A 82 8.50 -7.52 12.00
CA ASP A 82 8.69 -6.23 11.32
C ASP A 82 10.12 -6.09 10.80
N ALA A 83 11.12 -6.50 11.59
CA ALA A 83 12.52 -6.46 11.17
C ALA A 83 12.79 -7.38 9.97
N VAL A 84 12.18 -8.58 9.94
CA VAL A 84 12.25 -9.50 8.79
C VAL A 84 11.57 -8.88 7.57
N GLN A 85 10.41 -8.25 7.76
CA GLN A 85 9.67 -7.59 6.69
C GLN A 85 10.40 -6.37 6.12
N ILE A 86 11.01 -5.54 6.97
CA ILE A 86 11.83 -4.40 6.57
C ILE A 86 13.11 -4.87 5.87
N SER A 87 13.79 -5.90 6.39
CA SER A 87 14.99 -6.45 5.76
C SER A 87 14.69 -7.05 4.39
N PHE A 88 13.53 -7.72 4.25
CA PHE A 88 13.06 -8.21 2.97
C PHE A 88 12.63 -7.08 2.03
N LEU A 89 11.97 -6.04 2.54
CA LEU A 89 11.62 -4.84 1.78
C LEU A 89 12.88 -4.15 1.25
N LEU A 90 13.94 -4.02 2.04
CA LEU A 90 15.21 -3.46 1.60
C LEU A 90 15.93 -4.35 0.57
N LEU A 91 15.87 -5.68 0.75
CA LEU A 91 16.43 -6.65 -0.19
C LEU A 91 15.72 -6.62 -1.55
N VAL A 92 14.39 -6.47 -1.55
CA VAL A 92 13.57 -6.45 -2.76
C VAL A 92 13.52 -5.05 -3.39
N ALA A 93 13.51 -3.98 -2.58
CA ALA A 93 13.55 -2.59 -3.06
C ALA A 93 14.84 -2.28 -3.82
N SER A 94 15.96 -2.95 -3.49
CA SER A 94 17.19 -2.83 -4.30
C SER A 94 17.06 -3.46 -5.69
N ASN A 95 16.05 -4.30 -5.93
CA ASN A 95 15.74 -4.92 -7.22
C ASN A 95 14.46 -4.38 -7.89
N ALA A 96 13.74 -3.45 -7.27
CA ALA A 96 12.40 -3.04 -7.71
C ALA A 96 12.36 -1.59 -8.20
N THR A 97 12.93 -1.34 -9.39
CA THR A 97 12.55 -0.20 -10.24
C THR A 97 11.36 -0.51 -11.16
N MET A 98 10.63 -1.61 -10.96
CA MET A 98 9.51 -1.99 -11.83
C MET A 98 8.39 -2.65 -11.01
N VAL A 99 7.19 -2.08 -11.09
CA VAL A 99 5.87 -2.57 -10.60
C VAL A 99 5.57 -2.29 -9.12
N ASN A 100 4.79 -1.23 -8.94
CA ASN A 100 4.31 -0.64 -7.71
C ASN A 100 3.28 -1.55 -7.01
N MET A 101 3.68 -2.27 -5.96
CA MET A 101 2.73 -3.05 -5.14
C MET A 101 3.23 -3.17 -3.69
N ILE A 102 2.40 -2.70 -2.76
CA ILE A 102 2.73 -2.50 -1.34
C ILE A 102 2.72 -3.83 -0.57
N ALA A 103 1.88 -4.79 -0.95
CA ALA A 103 1.84 -6.14 -0.36
C ALA A 103 2.68 -7.13 -1.19
N LEU A 104 3.96 -7.27 -0.85
CA LEU A 104 4.90 -8.13 -1.60
C LEU A 104 4.54 -9.63 -1.52
N ALA A 105 4.16 -10.08 -0.33
CA ALA A 105 3.82 -11.47 -0.06
C ALA A 105 2.92 -11.58 1.18
N ILE A 106 2.13 -12.64 1.23
CA ILE A 106 1.26 -12.96 2.35
C ILE A 106 1.78 -14.20 3.06
N LYS A 107 1.89 -14.13 4.39
CA LYS A 107 2.28 -15.26 5.24
C LYS A 107 1.03 -16.01 5.70
N ARG A 108 1.09 -17.34 5.64
CA ARG A 108 0.08 -18.26 6.17
C ARG A 108 0.78 -19.41 6.89
N THR A 109 0.03 -20.12 7.73
CA THR A 109 0.49 -21.36 8.34
C THR A 109 -0.53 -22.45 8.01
N ALA A 110 -0.06 -23.58 7.49
CA ALA A 110 -0.93 -24.72 7.23
C ALA A 110 -1.50 -25.25 8.55
N LYS A 111 -2.82 -25.34 8.67
CA LYS A 111 -3.48 -25.88 9.89
C LYS A 111 -3.51 -27.40 9.92
N GLU A 112 -3.46 -28.01 8.74
CA GLU A 112 -3.45 -29.45 8.51
C GLU A 112 -2.51 -29.75 7.34
N ASP A 113 -2.21 -31.04 7.13
CA ASP A 113 -1.45 -31.48 5.97
C ASP A 113 -2.25 -31.16 4.69
N VAL A 114 -1.66 -30.40 3.76
CA VAL A 114 -2.31 -29.94 2.52
C VAL A 114 -1.38 -30.12 1.33
N GLU A 115 -1.93 -30.55 0.19
CA GLU A 115 -1.17 -30.65 -1.05
C GLU A 115 -1.40 -29.40 -1.92
N ILE A 116 -0.32 -28.72 -2.30
CA ILE A 116 -0.34 -27.56 -3.20
C ILE A 116 0.64 -27.80 -4.34
N SER A 117 0.16 -27.73 -5.58
CA SER A 117 0.97 -27.93 -6.79
C SER A 117 1.81 -29.22 -6.76
N GLY A 118 1.22 -30.32 -6.29
CA GLY A 118 1.90 -31.61 -6.17
C GLY A 118 2.88 -31.75 -5.01
N LYS A 119 2.94 -30.76 -4.09
CA LYS A 119 3.81 -30.78 -2.91
C LYS A 119 2.99 -30.84 -1.63
N LEU A 120 3.32 -31.80 -0.77
CA LEU A 120 2.74 -31.90 0.56
C LEU A 120 3.36 -30.86 1.50
N ILE A 121 2.53 -29.96 2.01
CA ILE A 121 2.83 -29.00 3.07
C ILE A 121 2.26 -29.56 4.36
N ARG A 122 3.13 -29.83 5.34
CA ARG A 122 2.71 -30.40 6.62
C ARG A 122 2.00 -29.37 7.50
N ALA A 123 1.11 -29.83 8.37
CA ALA A 123 0.52 -29.03 9.42
C ALA A 123 1.59 -28.26 10.22
N ASN A 124 1.27 -27.03 10.60
CA ASN A 124 2.15 -26.06 11.27
C ASN A 124 3.33 -25.54 10.44
N THR A 125 3.40 -25.84 9.14
CA THR A 125 4.42 -25.26 8.25
C THR A 125 4.00 -23.86 7.80
N GLY A 126 4.93 -22.91 7.88
CA GLY A 126 4.76 -21.56 7.34
C GLY A 126 4.86 -21.56 5.81
N VAL A 127 3.96 -20.82 5.17
CA VAL A 127 3.90 -20.63 3.71
C VAL A 127 3.98 -19.13 3.42
N ILE A 128 4.82 -18.76 2.46
CA ILE A 128 4.92 -17.40 1.94
C ILE A 128 4.35 -17.41 0.53
N ALA A 129 3.18 -16.81 0.36
CA ALA A 129 2.54 -16.62 -0.94
C ALA A 129 3.05 -15.31 -1.56
N SER A 130 3.85 -15.41 -2.61
CA SER A 130 4.42 -14.23 -3.29
C SER A 130 3.39 -13.60 -4.23
N ASN A 131 2.77 -12.51 -3.78
CA ASN A 131 1.81 -11.76 -4.59
C ASN A 131 2.49 -11.16 -5.83
N GLN A 132 3.74 -10.69 -5.70
CA GLN A 132 4.52 -10.14 -6.82
C GLN A 132 4.71 -11.16 -7.95
N SER A 133 5.06 -12.40 -7.59
CA SER A 133 5.23 -13.46 -8.57
C SER A 133 3.90 -13.81 -9.23
N ALA A 134 2.83 -13.89 -8.45
CA ALA A 134 1.51 -14.22 -8.97
C ALA A 134 0.95 -13.12 -9.89
N ASN A 135 1.16 -11.84 -9.58
CA ASN A 135 0.76 -10.72 -10.44
C ASN A 135 1.66 -10.54 -11.68
N ARG A 136 2.64 -11.42 -11.87
CA ARG A 136 3.45 -11.51 -13.09
C ARG A 136 3.39 -12.88 -13.76
N HIS A 137 2.40 -13.69 -13.38
CA HIS A 137 2.30 -15.05 -13.87
C HIS A 137 1.93 -15.06 -15.36
N GLU A 138 2.83 -15.54 -16.22
CA GLU A 138 2.68 -15.46 -17.69
C GLU A 138 1.47 -16.24 -18.23
N ASP A 139 1.03 -17.30 -17.54
CA ASP A 139 -0.19 -18.03 -17.93
C ASP A 139 -1.48 -17.21 -17.68
N VAL A 140 -1.41 -16.20 -16.82
CA VAL A 140 -2.53 -15.30 -16.50
C VAL A 140 -2.39 -13.99 -17.27
N LEU A 141 -1.14 -13.53 -17.45
CA LEU A 141 -0.80 -12.22 -17.97
C LEU A 141 0.10 -12.27 -19.18
N LYS A 142 -0.37 -11.64 -20.26
CA LYS A 142 0.47 -11.40 -21.42
C LYS A 142 1.47 -10.28 -21.11
N ASN A 143 2.74 -10.52 -21.42
CA ASN A 143 3.84 -9.56 -21.22
C ASN A 143 3.87 -8.95 -19.80
N PRO A 144 3.94 -9.77 -18.73
CA PRO A 144 3.73 -9.34 -17.36
C PRO A 144 4.75 -8.32 -16.83
N ASP A 145 5.89 -8.16 -17.51
CA ASP A 145 6.93 -7.19 -17.16
C ASP A 145 6.78 -5.85 -17.88
N GLN A 146 5.81 -5.71 -18.77
CA GLN A 146 5.53 -4.46 -19.46
C GLN A 146 4.42 -3.70 -18.73
N PHE A 147 4.64 -2.41 -18.51
CA PHE A 147 3.58 -1.53 -18.01
C PHE A 147 2.60 -1.25 -19.16
N ASP A 148 1.35 -1.65 -18.96
CA ASP A 148 0.24 -1.42 -19.88
C ASP A 148 -0.93 -0.78 -19.11
N MET A 149 -1.18 0.50 -19.39
CA MET A 149 -2.26 1.26 -18.76
C MET A 149 -3.65 0.83 -19.25
N ASP A 150 -3.73 0.26 -20.45
CA ASP A 150 -4.98 -0.20 -21.06
C ASP A 150 -5.27 -1.68 -20.78
N CYS A 151 -4.47 -2.31 -19.90
CA CYS A 151 -4.57 -3.72 -19.56
C CYS A 151 -5.97 -4.06 -19.04
N LYS A 152 -6.69 -4.95 -19.75
CA LYS A 152 -8.04 -5.39 -19.40
C LYS A 152 -8.01 -6.72 -18.65
N GLY A 153 -8.76 -6.81 -17.55
CA GLY A 153 -9.06 -8.08 -16.88
C GLY A 153 -8.25 -8.41 -15.63
N LEU A 154 -7.27 -7.60 -15.22
CA LEU A 154 -6.52 -7.81 -13.98
C LEU A 154 -6.94 -6.94 -12.81
N VAL A 155 -7.54 -5.78 -13.06
CA VAL A 155 -7.64 -4.73 -12.03
C VAL A 155 -8.45 -5.18 -10.81
N GLU A 156 -9.39 -6.09 -11.02
CA GLU A 156 -10.25 -6.65 -9.96
C GLU A 156 -9.58 -7.83 -9.23
N ASP A 157 -8.86 -8.68 -9.96
CA ASP A 157 -8.21 -9.89 -9.44
C ASP A 157 -6.74 -9.71 -9.00
N ALA A 158 -6.19 -8.51 -9.20
CA ALA A 158 -4.82 -8.20 -8.79
C ALA A 158 -4.63 -8.40 -7.28
N LEU A 159 -3.58 -9.13 -6.91
CA LEU A 159 -3.32 -9.52 -5.52
C LEU A 159 -2.61 -8.43 -4.71
N GLY A 160 -2.61 -7.18 -5.20
CA GLY A 160 -1.99 -6.03 -4.53
C GLY A 160 -2.65 -5.67 -3.20
N PHE A 161 -3.92 -6.07 -3.02
CA PHE A 161 -4.68 -5.96 -1.78
C PHE A 161 -4.90 -7.32 -1.10
N GLY A 162 -4.18 -8.37 -1.54
CA GLY A 162 -4.34 -9.73 -1.07
C GLY A 162 -5.53 -10.47 -1.68
N PHE A 163 -5.86 -11.64 -1.10
CA PHE A 163 -6.93 -12.51 -1.56
C PHE A 163 -7.57 -13.25 -0.36
N GLY A 164 -8.89 -13.41 -0.40
CA GLY A 164 -9.67 -13.83 0.78
C GLY A 164 -9.85 -12.66 1.74
N ASP A 165 -9.05 -12.64 2.83
CA ASP A 165 -8.96 -11.50 3.76
C ASP A 165 -8.26 -10.31 3.08
N ARG A 166 -8.97 -9.64 2.17
CA ARG A 166 -8.45 -8.49 1.42
C ARG A 166 -8.25 -7.27 2.33
N CYS A 167 -7.40 -6.36 1.87
CA CYS A 167 -7.15 -5.10 2.55
C CYS A 167 -8.47 -4.37 2.84
N ILE A 168 -8.76 -4.15 4.12
CA ILE A 168 -9.95 -3.43 4.60
C ILE A 168 -10.06 -2.03 3.99
N ALA A 169 -8.92 -1.38 3.71
CA ALA A 169 -8.83 -0.02 3.17
C ALA A 169 -8.63 -0.01 1.64
N GLU A 170 -8.91 -1.11 0.93
CA GLU A 170 -8.74 -1.18 -0.53
C GLU A 170 -9.50 -0.07 -1.27
N HIS A 171 -10.75 0.20 -0.89
CA HIS A 171 -11.53 1.26 -1.50
C HIS A 171 -10.87 2.63 -1.33
N LEU A 172 -10.39 2.94 -0.12
CA LEU A 172 -9.67 4.19 0.15
C LEU A 172 -8.39 4.30 -0.69
N ALA A 173 -7.57 3.25 -0.69
CA ALA A 173 -6.31 3.22 -1.42
C ALA A 173 -6.49 3.28 -2.95
N LYS A 174 -7.64 2.85 -3.48
CA LYS A 174 -8.00 3.00 -4.91
C LYS A 174 -8.50 4.40 -5.25
N THR A 175 -9.01 5.14 -4.27
CA THR A 175 -9.56 6.49 -4.45
C THR A 175 -8.50 7.59 -4.35
N GLU A 176 -7.51 7.45 -3.45
CA GLU A 176 -6.49 8.49 -3.23
C GLU A 176 -5.63 8.79 -4.48
N PRO A 177 -5.09 7.80 -5.23
CA PRO A 177 -4.20 8.10 -6.35
C PRO A 177 -4.89 8.82 -7.52
N PRO A 178 -6.09 8.41 -8.01
CA PRO A 178 -6.82 9.18 -9.01
C PRO A 178 -7.03 10.63 -8.59
N THR A 179 -7.41 10.91 -7.34
CA THR A 179 -7.53 12.28 -6.84
C THR A 179 -6.23 13.08 -6.97
N VAL A 180 -5.09 12.47 -6.66
CA VAL A 180 -3.77 13.11 -6.84
C VAL A 180 -3.48 13.40 -8.32
N PHE A 181 -3.75 12.46 -9.22
CA PHE A 181 -3.42 12.59 -10.64
C PHE A 181 -4.42 13.44 -11.44
N ASP A 182 -5.67 13.53 -10.98
CA ASP A 182 -6.72 14.37 -11.57
C ASP A 182 -6.63 15.83 -11.11
N THR A 183 -5.79 16.13 -10.11
CA THR A 183 -5.57 17.50 -9.64
C THR A 183 -4.61 18.23 -10.57
N TYR A 184 -5.05 19.38 -11.09
CA TYR A 184 -4.37 20.22 -12.09
C TYR A 184 -3.58 21.39 -11.47
#